data_AF-A0A2N6FKT3-F1
#
_entry.id   AF-A0A2N6FKT3-F1
#
_cell.length_a   1.000
_cell.length_b   1.000
_cell.length_c   1.000
_cell.angle_alpha   90.00
_cell.angle_beta   90.00
_cell.angle_gamma   90.00
#
_symmetry.space_group_name_H-M   'P 1'
#
loop_
_entity.id
_entity.type
_entity.pdbx_description
1 polymer ?
#
loop_
_entity_poly.entity_id
_entity_poly.type
_entity_poly.pdbx_seq_one_letter_code
_entity_poly.pdbx_strand_id
1 'polypeptide(L)'
;MPIPNPGAATCGECHSTLPDSHLGYHPEANNLVEAYLASPHATSINDHNYVEGSDTDVRARCSKCHTDEGAKLYKDIQGDSDVMHSLDSNPSVAEATPVQCRTCHNAHSPSELLLENVTDTDGVVTESAEYRTCTNCHQSADAYHDPATNPYGAMGEIITDTHFDDGSATGYNIDPADERACRKCHNVHAADTTINNQWATTGHADLNAQAFNIYLPGILNLDMQRMAGCQECHSATAATMLFEAYENGDTYTDPLDEISGPAREVVYCTVCHTNNAGGLRAPGAITTHYHAAGTDDYAQIDAVNGSNLCLACHAGKRSGEDIKDGVNAITARATSHYLPAGGVMFGQIGYHFDHLDSTLVYTETRHKRLGDASYDWADYPYKTLNADQIAAIQGSGNGPCVACHMADGSDSHLYSAFTDNTELGLPDLCYNCHANDPAAGHYYKSKEVLENEIKPGYLATLAYIEAMMADGTQNYTGGVLTQAAAGQFQRDGLNLDPAAQADEDLAGALFNYKLFKDDHAGYVHNRYYAKQLLFYSIDYLDNGVIDGSITVNDAIAAEWLDADAATAGIQRR
;
A
#
# COMPACT_ATOMS: atom_id res chain seq x y z
N MET A 1 0.76 -9.02 52.53
CA MET A 1 1.99 -9.43 51.81
C MET A 1 2.58 -8.17 51.20
N PRO A 2 3.91 -7.96 51.23
CA PRO A 2 4.51 -6.89 50.43
C PRO A 2 4.11 -7.12 48.97
N ILE A 3 3.64 -6.07 48.30
CA ILE A 3 3.32 -6.11 46.87
C ILE A 3 4.67 -6.26 46.16
N PRO A 4 4.92 -7.37 45.44
CA PRO A 4 6.13 -7.49 44.65
C PRO A 4 6.20 -6.30 43.69
N ASN A 5 7.31 -5.57 43.74
CA ASN A 5 7.58 -4.45 42.86
C ASN A 5 8.79 -4.81 41.98
N PRO A 6 8.70 -5.86 41.12
CA PRO A 6 9.79 -6.18 40.21
C PRO A 6 9.92 -5.05 39.18
N GLY A 7 11.15 -4.58 38.98
CA GLY A 7 11.47 -3.69 37.87
C GLY A 7 11.71 -4.49 36.58
N ALA A 8 11.85 -3.78 35.45
CA ALA A 8 12.09 -4.40 34.14
C ALA A 8 13.27 -5.40 34.11
N ALA A 9 14.31 -5.17 34.92
CA ALA A 9 15.45 -6.09 35.03
C ALA A 9 15.03 -7.50 35.50
N THR A 10 14.10 -7.59 36.47
CA THR A 10 13.57 -8.87 36.94
C THR A 10 12.74 -9.56 35.87
N CYS A 11 11.93 -8.80 35.13
CA CYS A 11 11.18 -9.34 33.98
C CYS A 11 12.14 -9.87 32.90
N GLY A 12 13.27 -9.18 32.70
CA GLY A 12 14.32 -9.53 31.73
C GLY A 12 15.04 -10.84 32.00
N GLU A 13 14.98 -11.37 33.22
CA GLU A 13 15.50 -12.71 33.52
C GLU A 13 14.81 -13.80 32.68
N CYS A 14 13.55 -13.55 32.29
CA CYS A 14 12.76 -14.47 31.45
C CYS A 14 12.44 -13.90 30.06
N HIS A 15 12.35 -12.58 29.90
CA HIS A 15 11.84 -11.93 28.68
C HIS A 15 12.89 -11.13 27.89
N SER A 16 14.19 -11.40 28.12
CA SER A 16 15.29 -10.78 27.36
C SER A 16 15.51 -11.46 26.01
N THR A 17 15.56 -12.78 25.97
CA THR A 17 15.65 -13.55 24.72
C THR A 17 14.92 -14.87 24.89
N LEU A 18 13.94 -15.12 24.03
CA LEU A 18 13.15 -16.35 24.07
C LEU A 18 13.69 -17.35 23.04
N PRO A 19 13.67 -18.66 23.32
CA PRO A 19 14.09 -19.66 22.35
C PRO A 19 13.11 -19.69 21.16
N ASP A 20 13.60 -20.00 19.95
CA ASP A 20 12.78 -20.06 18.72
C ASP A 20 11.52 -20.94 18.88
N SER A 21 11.64 -22.03 19.66
CA SER A 21 10.52 -22.92 19.98
C SER A 21 9.35 -22.24 20.71
N HIS A 22 9.60 -21.08 21.32
CA HIS A 22 8.60 -20.27 22.02
C HIS A 22 8.03 -19.15 21.14
N LEU A 23 8.80 -18.64 20.18
CA LEU A 23 8.39 -17.55 19.30
C LEU A 23 7.25 -17.95 18.35
N GLY A 24 7.12 -19.23 18.01
CA GLY A 24 5.96 -19.72 17.26
C GLY A 24 4.61 -19.53 17.98
N TYR A 25 4.62 -19.37 19.31
CA TYR A 25 3.41 -19.11 20.11
C TYR A 25 3.28 -17.64 20.52
N HIS A 26 4.41 -16.95 20.67
CA HIS A 26 4.49 -15.56 21.10
C HIS A 26 5.50 -14.78 20.24
N PRO A 27 5.18 -14.51 18.97
CA PRO A 27 6.12 -13.89 18.02
C PRO A 27 6.54 -12.48 18.46
N GLU A 28 5.66 -11.78 19.17
CA GLU A 28 5.89 -10.42 19.68
C GLU A 28 6.71 -10.39 20.98
N ALA A 29 6.99 -11.55 21.60
CA ALA A 29 7.60 -11.62 22.93
C ALA A 29 9.13 -11.69 22.94
N ASN A 30 9.78 -11.63 21.77
CA ASN A 30 11.24 -11.62 21.73
C ASN A 30 11.80 -10.23 22.06
N ASN A 31 12.91 -10.17 22.80
CA ASN A 31 13.62 -8.93 23.11
C ASN A 31 12.75 -7.82 23.76
N LEU A 32 11.68 -8.20 24.48
CA LEU A 32 10.73 -7.26 25.06
C LEU A 32 11.39 -6.22 25.98
N VAL A 33 12.35 -6.67 26.79
CA VAL A 33 13.03 -5.77 27.73
C VAL A 33 13.97 -4.80 27.00
N GLU A 34 14.63 -5.25 25.93
CA GLU A 34 15.44 -4.36 25.10
C GLU A 34 14.57 -3.32 24.40
N ALA A 35 13.46 -3.74 23.80
CA ALA A 35 12.48 -2.86 23.17
C ALA A 35 11.93 -1.84 24.16
N TYR A 36 11.51 -2.28 25.35
CA TYR A 36 11.03 -1.40 26.42
C TYR A 36 12.09 -0.41 26.87
N LEU A 37 13.33 -0.85 27.12
CA LEU A 37 14.41 0.04 27.57
C LEU A 37 14.80 1.09 26.52
N ALA A 38 14.62 0.78 25.24
CA ALA A 38 14.80 1.74 24.14
C ALA A 38 13.59 2.67 23.94
N SER A 39 12.43 2.34 24.52
CA SER A 39 11.19 3.08 24.35
C SER A 39 11.13 4.36 25.19
N PRO A 40 10.31 5.35 24.77
CA PRO A 40 9.97 6.50 25.61
C PRO A 40 9.32 6.13 26.96
N HIS A 41 8.72 4.94 27.10
CA HIS A 41 8.11 4.51 28.36
C HIS A 41 9.16 4.29 29.46
N ALA A 42 10.34 3.77 29.13
CA ALA A 42 11.41 3.60 30.12
C ALA A 42 11.95 4.93 30.64
N THR A 43 11.75 6.01 29.90
CA THR A 43 12.14 7.39 30.26
C THR A 43 10.93 8.32 30.35
N SER A 44 9.78 7.80 30.77
CA SER A 44 8.51 8.54 30.74
C SER A 44 8.47 9.75 31.68
N ILE A 45 9.34 9.81 32.69
CA ILE A 45 9.44 10.93 33.61
C ILE A 45 10.53 11.89 33.12
N ASN A 46 10.18 13.18 33.04
CA ASN A 46 11.08 14.29 32.73
C ASN A 46 10.88 15.45 33.72
N ASP A 47 11.71 16.49 33.58
CA ASP A 47 11.74 17.67 34.45
C ASP A 47 10.38 18.38 34.61
N HIS A 48 9.49 18.28 33.61
CA HIS A 48 8.15 18.89 33.67
C HIS A 48 7.15 18.11 34.50
N ASN A 49 7.43 16.83 34.80
CA ASN A 49 6.54 15.98 35.58
C ASN A 49 6.75 16.15 37.10
N TYR A 50 7.97 16.50 37.52
CA TYR A 50 8.31 16.60 38.93
C TYR A 50 7.62 17.76 39.67
N VAL A 51 7.45 17.57 40.97
CA VAL A 51 7.14 18.66 41.89
C VAL A 51 8.36 19.57 41.99
N GLU A 52 8.15 20.89 42.06
CA GLU A 52 9.25 21.84 42.20
C GLU A 52 10.11 21.51 43.43
N GLY A 53 11.41 21.31 43.21
CA GLY A 53 12.37 20.96 44.26
C GLY A 53 12.46 19.48 44.60
N SER A 54 11.82 18.59 43.84
CA SER A 54 11.99 17.14 43.94
C SER A 54 12.48 16.55 42.61
N ASP A 55 13.27 15.49 42.67
CA ASP A 55 13.72 14.66 41.56
C ASP A 55 13.12 13.24 41.59
N THR A 56 12.27 12.95 42.58
CA THR A 56 11.63 11.65 42.76
C THR A 56 10.11 11.74 42.89
N ASP A 57 9.55 12.91 43.24
CA ASP A 57 8.11 13.09 43.43
C ASP A 57 7.45 13.69 42.18
N VAL A 58 6.45 13.00 41.65
CA VAL A 58 5.72 13.42 40.44
C VAL A 58 4.35 13.96 40.81
N ARG A 59 3.94 15.07 40.18
CA ARG A 59 2.61 15.68 40.39
C ARG A 59 1.51 14.67 40.08
N ALA A 60 0.45 14.64 40.88
CA ALA A 60 -0.63 13.67 40.74
C ALA A 60 -1.17 13.58 39.29
N ARG A 61 -1.48 14.71 38.65
CA ARG A 61 -1.94 14.74 37.25
C ARG A 61 -0.96 14.08 36.28
N CYS A 62 0.34 14.37 36.43
CA CYS A 62 1.39 13.86 35.54
C CYS A 62 1.66 12.38 35.83
N SER A 63 1.58 11.98 37.10
CA SER A 63 1.86 10.63 37.53
C SER A 63 0.91 9.61 36.91
N LYS A 64 -0.33 10.00 36.58
CA LYS A 64 -1.32 9.14 35.93
C LYS A 64 -0.75 8.49 34.66
N CYS A 65 -0.01 9.23 33.84
CA CYS A 65 0.48 8.72 32.55
C CYS A 65 2.00 8.47 32.55
N HIS A 66 2.76 9.22 33.34
CA HIS A 66 4.21 9.20 33.29
C HIS A 66 4.87 8.30 34.34
N THR A 67 4.09 7.67 35.22
CA THR A 67 4.63 6.82 36.29
C THR A 67 3.85 5.53 36.43
N ASP A 68 4.52 4.47 36.86
CA ASP A 68 3.86 3.21 37.15
C ASP A 68 2.88 3.30 38.33
N GLU A 69 3.29 3.95 39.42
CA GLU A 69 2.48 4.11 40.62
C GLU A 69 1.21 4.92 40.34
N GLY A 70 1.35 6.06 39.66
CA GLY A 70 0.22 6.93 39.34
C GLY A 70 -0.74 6.30 38.34
N ALA A 71 -0.25 5.58 37.32
CA ALA A 71 -1.11 4.87 36.38
C ALA A 71 -2.02 3.85 37.08
N LYS A 72 -1.49 3.07 38.03
CA LYS A 72 -2.31 2.14 38.83
C LYS A 72 -3.25 2.85 39.80
N LEU A 73 -2.80 3.96 40.40
CA LEU A 73 -3.59 4.72 41.37
C LEU A 73 -4.79 5.41 40.72
N TYR A 74 -4.63 5.87 39.48
CA TYR A 74 -5.60 6.68 38.76
C TYR A 74 -6.18 5.98 37.51
N LYS A 75 -6.07 4.66 37.41
CA LYS A 75 -6.54 3.88 36.24
C LYS A 75 -8.04 4.01 35.95
N ASP A 76 -8.83 4.25 36.99
CA ASP A 76 -10.29 4.40 36.89
C ASP A 76 -10.73 5.84 36.61
N ILE A 77 -9.78 6.77 36.48
CA ILE A 77 -10.05 8.18 36.20
C ILE A 77 -9.84 8.41 34.71
N GLN A 78 -10.91 8.42 33.93
CA GLN A 78 -10.91 8.81 32.51
C GLN A 78 -11.64 10.14 32.35
N GLY A 79 -11.20 10.97 31.42
CA GLY A 79 -11.90 12.22 31.10
C GLY A 79 -11.03 13.24 30.39
N ASP A 80 -11.65 14.36 30.11
CA ASP A 80 -11.07 15.52 29.43
C ASP A 80 -10.01 16.25 30.27
N SER A 81 -9.52 17.36 29.73
CA SER A 81 -8.59 18.26 30.40
C SER A 81 -9.05 18.68 31.81
N ASP A 82 -10.35 18.93 32.04
CA ASP A 82 -10.85 19.36 33.36
C ASP A 82 -10.76 18.22 34.39
N VAL A 83 -11.09 17.00 33.98
CA VAL A 83 -10.92 15.81 34.83
C VAL A 83 -9.45 15.63 35.20
N MET A 84 -8.52 15.81 34.25
CA MET A 84 -7.09 15.70 34.52
C MET A 84 -6.58 16.82 35.45
N HIS A 85 -7.05 18.06 35.29
CA HIS A 85 -6.70 19.16 36.19
C HIS A 85 -7.21 18.95 37.62
N SER A 86 -8.34 18.24 37.79
CA SER A 86 -8.85 17.93 39.13
C SER A 86 -7.87 17.13 39.99
N LEU A 87 -6.97 16.36 39.35
CA LEU A 87 -5.94 15.59 40.03
C LEU A 87 -4.89 16.45 40.73
N ASP A 88 -4.71 17.72 40.36
CA ASP A 88 -3.75 18.62 41.01
C ASP A 88 -4.06 18.88 42.49
N SER A 89 -5.29 18.61 42.92
CA SER A 89 -5.67 18.68 44.33
C SER A 89 -5.18 17.48 45.15
N ASN A 90 -4.74 16.40 44.50
CA ASN A 90 -4.22 15.21 45.17
C ASN A 90 -2.73 15.37 45.54
N PRO A 91 -2.26 14.66 46.59
CA PRO A 91 -0.84 14.59 46.90
C PRO A 91 -0.01 14.06 45.73
N SER A 92 1.26 14.50 45.63
CA SER A 92 2.21 13.92 44.69
C SER A 92 2.43 12.43 44.95
N VAL A 93 2.82 11.73 43.90
CA VAL A 93 3.28 10.35 43.99
C VAL A 93 4.76 10.39 44.33
N ALA A 94 5.09 9.96 45.55
CA ALA A 94 6.45 9.99 46.06
C ALA A 94 7.29 8.81 45.56
N GLU A 95 8.58 9.04 45.33
CA GLU A 95 9.52 8.02 44.85
C GLU A 95 9.00 7.28 43.59
N ALA A 96 8.43 8.05 42.66
CA ALA A 96 7.76 7.51 41.50
C ALA A 96 8.75 6.85 40.53
N THR A 97 8.32 5.74 39.96
CA THR A 97 9.09 5.04 38.92
C THR A 97 8.49 5.34 37.54
N PRO A 98 9.32 5.42 36.47
CA PRO A 98 8.81 5.50 35.10
C PRO A 98 7.87 4.34 34.79
N VAL A 99 7.07 4.46 33.73
CA VAL A 99 6.18 3.39 33.25
C VAL A 99 6.92 2.05 33.25
N GLN A 100 6.36 1.02 33.88
CA GLN A 100 6.92 -0.33 34.01
C GLN A 100 6.03 -1.36 33.31
N CYS A 101 6.48 -2.62 33.19
CA CYS A 101 5.67 -3.71 32.61
C CYS A 101 4.29 -3.83 33.29
N ARG A 102 4.24 -3.68 34.62
CA ARG A 102 3.01 -3.74 35.43
C ARG A 102 2.15 -2.48 35.40
N THR A 103 2.59 -1.45 34.67
CA THR A 103 1.74 -0.32 34.30
C THR A 103 0.69 -0.77 33.28
N CYS A 104 1.06 -1.71 32.42
CA CYS A 104 0.16 -2.27 31.41
C CYS A 104 -0.37 -3.66 31.79
N HIS A 105 0.41 -4.46 32.52
CA HIS A 105 0.04 -5.82 32.91
C HIS A 105 -0.46 -5.92 34.35
N ASN A 106 -1.39 -6.85 34.59
CA ASN A 106 -1.82 -7.20 35.94
C ASN A 106 -0.69 -7.95 36.67
N ALA A 107 -0.13 -7.34 37.72
CA ALA A 107 0.97 -7.92 38.49
C ALA A 107 0.64 -9.27 39.17
N HIS A 108 -0.64 -9.63 39.30
CA HIS A 108 -1.09 -10.91 39.85
C HIS A 108 -1.55 -11.91 38.78
N SER A 109 -1.67 -11.46 37.53
CA SER A 109 -1.97 -12.30 36.36
C SER A 109 -1.22 -11.72 35.15
N PRO A 110 0.07 -12.02 34.97
CA PRO A 110 0.91 -11.32 33.98
C PRO A 110 0.42 -11.48 32.53
N SER A 111 -0.41 -12.49 32.25
CA SER A 111 -1.07 -12.69 30.96
C SER A 111 -2.28 -11.78 30.74
N GLU A 112 -2.72 -11.05 31.77
CA GLU A 112 -3.81 -10.08 31.71
C GLU A 112 -3.26 -8.66 31.74
N LEU A 113 -4.02 -7.74 31.15
CA LEU A 113 -3.73 -6.32 31.20
C LEU A 113 -4.27 -5.69 32.48
N LEU A 114 -3.81 -4.48 32.79
CA LEU A 114 -4.16 -3.74 34.01
C LEU A 114 -5.66 -3.39 34.06
N LEU A 115 -6.25 -3.14 32.90
CA LEU A 115 -7.67 -2.89 32.70
C LEU A 115 -8.33 -4.11 32.04
N GLU A 116 -9.56 -4.39 32.45
CA GLU A 116 -10.37 -5.49 31.94
C GLU A 116 -11.21 -5.05 30.73
N ASN A 117 -11.80 -5.99 29.99
CA ASN A 117 -12.79 -5.63 28.96
C ASN A 117 -13.99 -4.89 29.58
N VAL A 118 -14.57 -3.96 28.82
CA VAL A 118 -15.92 -3.45 29.09
C VAL A 118 -16.88 -4.18 28.17
N THR A 119 -17.97 -4.68 28.75
CA THR A 119 -19.05 -5.33 28.01
C THR A 119 -20.35 -4.55 28.16
N ASP A 120 -21.17 -4.55 27.12
CA ASP A 120 -22.53 -4.05 27.19
C ASP A 120 -23.45 -4.97 28.02
N THR A 121 -24.76 -4.65 28.03
CA THR A 121 -25.76 -5.43 28.78
C THR A 121 -25.96 -6.86 28.25
N ASP A 122 -25.58 -7.12 27.00
CA ASP A 122 -25.69 -8.42 26.35
C ASP A 122 -24.40 -9.24 26.47
N GLY A 123 -23.36 -8.68 27.10
CA GLY A 123 -22.06 -9.31 27.31
C GLY A 123 -21.12 -9.18 26.11
N VAL A 124 -21.45 -8.35 25.13
CA VAL A 124 -20.59 -8.05 23.98
C VAL A 124 -19.50 -7.08 24.43
N VAL A 125 -18.24 -7.37 24.09
CA VAL A 125 -17.13 -6.46 24.38
C VAL A 125 -17.31 -5.20 23.55
N THR A 126 -17.36 -4.04 24.21
CA THR A 126 -17.42 -2.72 23.56
C THR A 126 -16.09 -2.00 23.63
N GLU A 127 -15.26 -2.32 24.62
CA GLU A 127 -13.87 -1.86 24.73
C GLU A 127 -13.01 -3.01 25.26
N SER A 128 -11.94 -3.34 24.54
CA SER A 128 -11.01 -4.39 24.94
C SER A 128 -10.08 -3.91 26.04
N ALA A 129 -9.54 -4.87 26.77
CA ALA A 129 -8.52 -4.65 27.80
C ALA A 129 -7.31 -3.89 27.23
N GLU A 130 -6.91 -4.16 25.98
CA GLU A 130 -5.81 -3.43 25.31
C GLU A 130 -6.20 -1.98 25.05
N TYR A 131 -7.31 -1.77 24.34
CA TYR A 131 -7.79 -0.44 24.02
C TYR A 131 -7.86 0.44 25.26
N ARG A 132 -8.44 -0.08 26.35
CA ARG A 132 -8.56 0.64 27.61
C ARG A 132 -7.22 0.91 28.28
N THR A 133 -6.32 -0.08 28.28
CA THR A 133 -4.99 0.07 28.89
C THR A 133 -4.18 1.17 28.19
N CYS A 134 -4.24 1.23 26.86
CA CYS A 134 -3.56 2.25 26.07
C CYS A 134 -4.22 3.63 26.23
N THR A 135 -5.53 3.71 26.07
CA THR A 135 -6.29 4.97 26.11
C THR A 135 -6.38 5.58 27.51
N ASN A 136 -6.07 4.82 28.56
CA ASN A 136 -5.94 5.34 29.91
C ASN A 136 -4.87 6.44 30.05
N CYS A 137 -3.85 6.40 29.18
CA CYS A 137 -2.79 7.40 29.13
C CYS A 137 -2.80 8.17 27.81
N HIS A 138 -3.00 7.47 26.69
CA HIS A 138 -3.09 8.04 25.35
C HIS A 138 -4.54 8.37 25.04
N GLN A 139 -5.06 9.41 25.70
CA GLN A 139 -6.48 9.74 25.71
C GLN A 139 -7.06 9.96 24.29
N SER A 140 -8.36 9.66 24.14
CA SER A 140 -9.16 10.03 22.98
C SER A 140 -9.51 11.53 22.98
N ALA A 141 -10.28 12.01 22.00
CA ALA A 141 -10.64 13.42 21.79
C ALA A 141 -11.01 14.20 23.07
N ASP A 142 -10.76 15.52 23.06
CA ASP A 142 -10.87 16.44 24.20
C ASP A 142 -9.87 16.18 25.36
N ALA A 143 -8.79 15.46 25.05
CA ALA A 143 -7.70 15.13 25.97
C ALA A 143 -6.92 16.35 26.48
N TYR A 144 -6.27 16.18 27.63
CA TYR A 144 -5.39 17.21 28.20
C TYR A 144 -4.29 17.70 27.25
N HIS A 145 -3.79 16.84 26.36
CA HIS A 145 -2.72 17.16 25.40
C HIS A 145 -3.22 17.71 24.06
N ASP A 146 -4.52 17.97 23.91
CA ASP A 146 -5.03 18.62 22.70
C ASP A 146 -4.47 20.05 22.58
N PRO A 147 -3.68 20.37 21.53
CA PRO A 147 -3.11 21.71 21.35
C PRO A 147 -4.18 22.81 21.18
N ALA A 148 -5.42 22.47 20.80
CA ALA A 148 -6.52 23.42 20.72
C ALA A 148 -7.02 23.89 22.11
N THR A 149 -6.85 23.07 23.15
CA THR A 149 -7.32 23.35 24.51
C THR A 149 -6.18 23.53 25.53
N ASN A 150 -4.96 23.06 25.21
CA ASN A 150 -3.78 23.17 26.05
C ASN A 150 -2.56 23.70 25.25
N PRO A 151 -1.98 24.86 25.61
CA PRO A 151 -0.80 25.40 24.93
C PRO A 151 0.47 24.57 25.10
N TYR A 152 0.46 23.56 25.97
CA TYR A 152 1.54 22.58 26.13
C TYR A 152 1.24 21.24 25.42
N GLY A 153 0.08 21.11 24.78
CA GLY A 153 -0.26 19.96 23.96
C GLY A 153 0.50 19.95 22.63
N ALA A 154 0.70 18.77 22.07
CA ALA A 154 1.29 18.58 20.76
C ALA A 154 0.45 17.62 19.91
N MET A 155 0.33 17.91 18.62
CA MET A 155 -0.31 16.96 17.69
C MET A 155 0.52 15.68 17.63
N GLY A 156 -0.12 14.53 17.86
CA GLY A 156 0.51 13.22 17.97
C GLY A 156 0.65 12.68 19.40
N GLU A 157 0.25 13.45 20.43
CA GLU A 157 0.20 12.98 21.82
C GLU A 157 -1.19 12.44 22.23
N ILE A 158 -2.20 12.60 21.36
CA ILE A 158 -3.56 12.09 21.55
C ILE A 158 -3.89 11.08 20.44
N ILE A 159 -4.59 9.99 20.80
CA ILE A 159 -4.90 8.92 19.83
C ILE A 159 -5.73 9.47 18.67
N THR A 160 -6.62 10.41 18.96
CA THR A 160 -7.53 11.00 17.97
C THR A 160 -6.90 11.93 16.95
N ASP A 161 -5.60 12.24 17.02
CA ASP A 161 -4.94 12.96 15.92
C ASP A 161 -4.62 12.04 14.73
N THR A 162 -4.51 10.74 15.00
CA THR A 162 -4.02 9.73 14.04
C THR A 162 -4.95 8.53 13.91
N HIS A 163 -5.95 8.40 14.80
CA HIS A 163 -6.89 7.30 14.86
C HIS A 163 -8.31 7.82 15.15
N PHE A 164 -9.29 7.56 14.29
CA PHE A 164 -10.62 8.18 14.39
C PHE A 164 -11.73 7.13 14.41
N ASP A 165 -12.77 7.39 15.20
CA ASP A 165 -13.99 6.57 15.30
C ASP A 165 -15.20 7.25 14.59
N ASP A 166 -15.13 8.56 14.31
CA ASP A 166 -16.31 9.36 13.90
C ASP A 166 -16.46 9.62 12.38
N GLY A 167 -15.56 9.07 11.56
CA GLY A 167 -15.64 9.15 10.10
C GLY A 167 -15.34 10.50 9.47
N SER A 168 -14.80 11.47 10.22
CA SER A 168 -14.61 12.85 9.73
C SER A 168 -13.16 13.26 9.42
N ALA A 169 -12.15 12.41 9.66
CA ALA A 169 -10.73 12.78 9.49
C ALA A 169 -9.82 11.61 9.06
N THR A 170 -8.59 11.94 8.63
CA THR A 170 -7.50 11.08 8.11
C THR A 170 -6.82 10.22 9.19
N GLY A 171 -6.99 8.88 9.23
CA GLY A 171 -6.32 8.01 10.21
C GLY A 171 -6.78 6.54 10.21
N TYR A 172 -6.25 5.74 11.15
CA TYR A 172 -6.64 4.34 11.34
C TYR A 172 -7.92 4.24 12.19
N ASN A 173 -8.94 3.56 11.68
CA ASN A 173 -10.14 3.27 12.46
C ASN A 173 -9.82 2.14 13.45
N ILE A 174 -9.71 2.49 14.73
CA ILE A 174 -9.51 1.50 15.79
C ILE A 174 -10.87 0.90 16.11
N ASP A 175 -11.00 -0.41 15.95
CA ASP A 175 -12.08 -1.16 16.61
C ASP A 175 -11.76 -1.25 18.11
N PRO A 176 -12.47 -0.53 18.99
CA PRO A 176 -12.19 -0.52 20.42
C PRO A 176 -12.46 -1.89 21.05
N ALA A 177 -13.32 -2.72 20.46
CA ALA A 177 -13.67 -4.03 20.97
C ALA A 177 -12.61 -5.10 20.65
N ASP A 178 -11.72 -4.84 19.70
CA ASP A 178 -10.70 -5.81 19.29
C ASP A 178 -9.63 -6.01 20.38
N GLU A 179 -9.35 -7.27 20.73
CA GLU A 179 -8.35 -7.62 21.75
C GLU A 179 -6.91 -7.20 21.38
N ARG A 180 -6.67 -6.88 20.11
CA ARG A 180 -5.45 -6.35 19.49
C ARG A 180 -5.64 -4.96 18.86
N ALA A 181 -6.61 -4.18 19.34
CA ALA A 181 -6.96 -2.83 18.85
C ALA A 181 -5.74 -1.97 18.47
N CYS A 182 -4.68 -1.96 19.29
CA CYS A 182 -3.49 -1.13 19.09
C CYS A 182 -2.32 -1.94 18.53
N ARG A 183 -2.12 -3.17 19.01
CA ARG A 183 -0.95 -4.00 18.61
C ARG A 183 -1.08 -4.64 17.23
N LYS A 184 -2.18 -4.43 16.51
CA LYS A 184 -2.27 -4.73 15.06
C LYS A 184 -1.25 -3.96 14.23
N CYS A 185 -0.93 -2.74 14.64
CA CYS A 185 -0.02 -1.84 13.91
C CYS A 185 1.17 -1.35 14.75
N HIS A 186 1.10 -1.40 16.08
CA HIS A 186 2.16 -0.91 16.96
C HIS A 186 2.90 -2.04 17.66
N ASN A 187 4.23 -1.96 17.71
CA ASN A 187 4.98 -2.67 18.73
C ASN A 187 4.88 -1.91 20.06
N VAL A 188 3.91 -2.31 20.88
CA VAL A 188 3.56 -1.62 22.14
C VAL A 188 4.68 -1.64 23.19
N HIS A 189 5.66 -2.53 23.05
CA HIS A 189 6.81 -2.59 23.94
C HIS A 189 7.94 -1.66 23.50
N ALA A 190 8.14 -1.47 22.20
CA ALA A 190 9.09 -0.49 21.68
C ALA A 190 8.53 0.94 21.69
N ALA A 191 7.20 1.09 21.58
CA ALA A 191 6.52 2.36 21.34
C ALA A 191 7.16 3.17 20.19
N ASP A 192 7.68 2.46 19.19
CA ASP A 192 8.28 3.02 17.99
C ASP A 192 7.18 3.23 16.93
N THR A 193 7.04 4.47 16.48
CA THR A 193 6.07 4.89 15.46
C THR A 193 6.72 5.19 14.11
N THR A 194 8.01 4.88 13.93
CA THR A 194 8.78 5.16 12.71
C THR A 194 8.09 4.60 11.46
N ILE A 195 7.65 3.33 11.52
CA ILE A 195 6.93 2.68 10.41
C ILE A 195 5.54 3.29 10.21
N ASN A 196 4.82 3.59 11.30
CA ASN A 196 3.49 4.20 11.22
C ASN A 196 3.56 5.58 10.55
N ASN A 197 4.58 6.38 10.88
CA ASN A 197 4.82 7.68 10.29
C ASN A 197 5.16 7.57 8.80
N GLN A 198 5.89 6.54 8.37
CA GLN A 198 6.13 6.30 6.94
C GLN A 198 4.83 5.97 6.24
N TRP A 199 4.08 4.98 6.73
CA TRP A 199 2.79 4.59 6.17
C TRP A 199 1.83 5.78 6.05
N ALA A 200 1.79 6.65 7.06
CA ALA A 200 0.93 7.84 7.08
C ALA A 200 1.21 8.84 5.93
N THR A 201 2.41 8.80 5.32
CA THR A 201 2.75 9.65 4.15
C THR A 201 2.32 9.07 2.81
N THR A 202 1.76 7.85 2.80
CA THR A 202 1.49 7.09 1.59
C THR A 202 0.05 7.23 1.13
N GLY A 203 -0.21 6.90 -0.14
CA GLY A 203 -1.58 6.85 -0.66
C GLY A 203 -2.47 5.86 0.08
N HIS A 204 -1.92 4.83 0.72
CA HIS A 204 -2.66 3.86 1.54
C HIS A 204 -3.15 4.42 2.88
N ALA A 205 -2.66 5.57 3.33
CA ALA A 205 -3.13 6.24 4.54
C ALA A 205 -4.04 7.45 4.24
N ASP A 206 -4.12 7.88 2.97
CA ASP A 206 -4.81 9.11 2.59
C ASP A 206 -6.32 8.87 2.43
N LEU A 207 -7.08 9.14 3.49
CA LEU A 207 -8.55 9.10 3.48
C LEU A 207 -9.20 10.10 2.51
N ASN A 208 -8.44 11.08 2.01
CA ASN A 208 -8.93 12.02 1.01
C ASN A 208 -8.56 11.61 -0.42
N ALA A 209 -7.69 10.61 -0.59
CA ALA A 209 -7.34 10.12 -1.91
C ALA A 209 -8.59 9.65 -2.63
N GLN A 210 -8.62 9.85 -3.95
CA GLN A 210 -9.74 9.45 -4.77
C GLN A 210 -10.08 7.96 -4.56
N ALA A 211 -9.10 7.09 -4.33
CA ALA A 211 -9.31 5.68 -4.03
C ALA A 211 -10.27 5.41 -2.84
N PHE A 212 -10.29 6.28 -1.82
CA PHE A 212 -11.07 6.09 -0.59
C PHE A 212 -12.16 7.18 -0.39
N ASN A 213 -12.14 8.23 -1.20
CA ASN A 213 -12.97 9.43 -1.05
C ASN A 213 -13.80 9.79 -2.31
N ILE A 214 -14.28 8.82 -3.08
CA ILE A 214 -15.17 9.14 -4.20
C ILE A 214 -16.56 9.52 -3.67
N TYR A 215 -16.74 10.79 -3.32
CA TYR A 215 -18.05 11.44 -3.35
C TYR A 215 -18.20 12.10 -4.73
N LEU A 216 -18.80 11.41 -5.71
CA LEU A 216 -19.11 12.01 -7.02
C LEU A 216 -20.42 12.82 -6.91
N PRO A 217 -20.36 14.16 -6.83
CA PRO A 217 -21.58 14.95 -6.68
C PRO A 217 -22.42 14.81 -7.95
N GLY A 218 -23.64 14.31 -7.80
CA GLY A 218 -24.64 14.28 -8.88
C GLY A 218 -24.71 13.03 -9.75
N ILE A 219 -23.90 11.99 -9.49
CA ILE A 219 -24.00 10.72 -10.24
C ILE A 219 -24.47 9.55 -9.40
N LEU A 220 -24.20 9.51 -8.09
CA LEU A 220 -24.88 8.73 -7.04
C LEU A 220 -24.08 8.97 -5.74
N ASN A 221 -24.73 9.11 -4.58
CA ASN A 221 -24.09 9.09 -3.26
C ASN A 221 -23.62 7.65 -2.94
N LEU A 222 -22.72 7.09 -3.75
CA LEU A 222 -22.21 5.75 -3.50
C LEU A 222 -20.84 5.86 -2.85
N ASP A 223 -20.83 5.51 -1.57
CA ASP A 223 -19.65 5.15 -0.84
C ASP A 223 -18.99 3.93 -1.52
N MET A 224 -17.79 4.10 -2.10
CA MET A 224 -17.10 3.00 -2.80
C MET A 224 -16.77 1.83 -1.87
N GLN A 225 -16.73 2.07 -0.56
CA GLN A 225 -16.54 1.03 0.45
C GLN A 225 -17.79 0.14 0.61
N ARG A 226 -18.92 0.55 0.01
CA ARG A 226 -20.18 -0.21 -0.01
C ARG A 226 -20.52 -0.74 -1.40
N MET A 227 -19.60 -0.64 -2.35
CA MET A 227 -19.77 -1.15 -3.71
C MET A 227 -19.10 -2.51 -3.84
N ALA A 228 -19.92 -3.53 -4.05
CA ALA A 228 -19.45 -4.88 -4.26
C ALA A 228 -18.34 -4.97 -5.33
N GLY A 229 -17.21 -5.58 -4.98
CA GLY A 229 -16.02 -5.73 -5.81
C GLY A 229 -15.05 -4.53 -5.80
N CYS A 230 -15.43 -3.39 -5.22
CA CYS A 230 -14.51 -2.25 -5.00
C CYS A 230 -13.84 -2.34 -3.63
N GLN A 231 -14.56 -2.79 -2.60
CA GLN A 231 -14.01 -2.83 -1.24
C GLN A 231 -12.84 -3.80 -1.07
N GLU A 232 -12.72 -4.83 -1.94
CA GLU A 232 -11.59 -5.76 -2.00
C GLU A 232 -10.20 -5.08 -1.96
N CYS A 233 -10.12 -3.84 -2.46
CA CYS A 233 -8.89 -3.05 -2.53
C CYS A 233 -9.00 -1.66 -1.91
N HIS A 234 -10.22 -1.22 -1.61
CA HIS A 234 -10.51 0.13 -1.11
C HIS A 234 -11.09 0.12 0.32
N SER A 235 -10.95 -0.99 1.05
CA SER A 235 -11.26 -1.14 2.47
C SER A 235 -10.26 -2.11 3.10
N ALA A 236 -9.78 -1.79 4.30
CA ALA A 236 -8.90 -2.70 5.04
C ALA A 236 -9.61 -4.00 5.42
N THR A 237 -10.85 -3.91 5.87
CA THR A 237 -11.64 -5.07 6.30
C THR A 237 -11.85 -6.03 5.14
N ALA A 238 -12.38 -5.54 4.01
CA ALA A 238 -12.61 -6.40 2.85
C ALA A 238 -11.32 -6.96 2.22
N ALA A 239 -10.25 -6.16 2.13
CA ALA A 239 -8.97 -6.64 1.63
C ALA A 239 -8.36 -7.71 2.56
N THR A 240 -8.47 -7.51 3.89
CA THR A 240 -8.00 -8.49 4.88
C THR A 240 -8.75 -9.81 4.73
N MET A 241 -10.08 -9.77 4.63
CA MET A 241 -10.90 -10.96 4.44
C MET A 241 -10.64 -11.66 3.10
N LEU A 242 -10.37 -10.89 2.04
CA LEU A 242 -9.97 -11.44 0.75
C LEU A 242 -8.69 -12.27 0.89
N PHE A 243 -7.68 -11.72 1.56
CA PHE A 243 -6.42 -12.44 1.76
C PHE A 243 -6.57 -13.65 2.68
N GLU A 244 -7.36 -13.55 3.75
CA GLU A 244 -7.64 -14.69 4.62
C GLU A 244 -8.38 -15.81 3.89
N ALA A 245 -9.34 -15.46 3.03
CA ALA A 245 -10.00 -16.44 2.17
C ALA A 245 -9.00 -17.13 1.24
N TYR A 246 -8.10 -16.38 0.60
CA TYR A 246 -7.06 -16.95 -0.25
C TYR A 246 -6.07 -17.85 0.51
N GLU A 247 -5.61 -17.42 1.69
CA GLU A 247 -4.73 -18.20 2.56
C GLU A 247 -5.35 -19.52 2.99
N ASN A 248 -6.65 -19.53 3.25
CA ASN A 248 -7.39 -20.72 3.68
C ASN A 248 -7.92 -21.57 2.52
N GLY A 249 -7.82 -21.09 1.27
CA GLY A 249 -8.43 -21.74 0.10
C GLY A 249 -9.95 -21.68 0.10
N ASP A 250 -10.52 -20.69 0.79
CA ASP A 250 -11.95 -20.46 0.90
C ASP A 250 -12.45 -19.51 -0.21
N THR A 251 -13.75 -19.57 -0.50
CA THR A 251 -14.39 -18.59 -1.38
C THR A 251 -14.55 -17.27 -0.65
N TYR A 252 -13.91 -16.22 -1.16
CA TYR A 252 -14.17 -14.86 -0.68
C TYR A 252 -15.65 -14.50 -0.85
N THR A 253 -16.29 -14.07 0.23
CA THR A 253 -17.63 -13.51 0.23
C THR A 253 -17.53 -12.05 0.66
N ASP A 254 -18.12 -11.18 -0.15
CA ASP A 254 -18.10 -9.74 0.05
C ASP A 254 -18.75 -9.34 1.39
N PRO A 255 -18.03 -8.62 2.27
CA PRO A 255 -18.49 -8.24 3.60
C PRO A 255 -19.31 -6.93 3.62
N LEU A 256 -20.23 -6.72 2.68
CA LEU A 256 -21.06 -5.51 2.65
C LEU A 256 -21.76 -5.22 3.99
N ASP A 257 -22.10 -6.27 4.74
CA ASP A 257 -22.77 -6.16 6.05
C ASP A 257 -21.78 -5.98 7.22
N GLU A 258 -20.49 -6.27 7.03
CA GLU A 258 -19.47 -6.20 8.09
C GLU A 258 -18.66 -4.89 8.01
N ILE A 259 -18.66 -4.21 6.86
CA ILE A 259 -18.28 -2.80 6.73
C ILE A 259 -19.45 -1.93 7.25
N SER A 260 -19.88 -2.20 8.49
CA SER A 260 -20.98 -1.51 9.16
C SER A 260 -20.44 -0.48 10.14
N GLY A 261 -19.54 0.38 9.68
CA GLY A 261 -19.05 1.55 10.41
C GLY A 261 -19.49 2.85 9.75
N PRO A 262 -19.70 3.95 10.49
CA PRO A 262 -19.84 5.29 9.90
C PRO A 262 -18.51 5.79 9.31
N ALA A 263 -17.38 5.24 9.76
CA ALA A 263 -16.05 5.68 9.40
C ALA A 263 -15.51 4.97 8.15
N ARG A 264 -14.84 5.76 7.32
CA ARG A 264 -14.17 5.28 6.12
C ARG A 264 -12.90 4.53 6.48
N GLU A 265 -12.65 3.42 5.82
CA GLU A 265 -11.39 2.68 5.93
C GLU A 265 -10.37 3.08 4.85
N VAL A 266 -9.09 2.95 5.17
CA VAL A 266 -7.99 2.95 4.19
C VAL A 266 -7.26 1.61 4.26
N VAL A 267 -6.14 1.44 3.55
CA VAL A 267 -5.35 0.20 3.61
C VAL A 267 -4.43 0.24 4.83
N TYR A 268 -4.76 -0.56 5.84
CA TYR A 268 -4.03 -0.65 7.10
C TYR A 268 -2.92 -1.71 7.10
N CYS A 269 -2.10 -1.71 8.16
CA CYS A 269 -1.03 -2.70 8.36
C CYS A 269 -1.55 -4.14 8.27
N THR A 270 -2.76 -4.40 8.78
CA THR A 270 -3.40 -5.72 8.82
C THR A 270 -3.75 -6.29 7.45
N VAL A 271 -3.81 -5.44 6.42
CA VAL A 271 -4.03 -5.88 5.04
C VAL A 271 -2.80 -6.65 4.53
N CYS A 272 -1.60 -6.22 4.90
CA CYS A 272 -0.35 -6.85 4.46
C CYS A 272 0.25 -7.79 5.52
N HIS A 273 0.02 -7.51 6.81
CA HIS A 273 0.63 -8.20 7.93
C HIS A 273 -0.41 -8.92 8.80
N THR A 274 -0.02 -10.09 9.30
CA THR A 274 -0.78 -10.88 10.28
C THR A 274 -0.55 -10.40 11.72
N ASN A 275 0.50 -9.60 11.97
CA ASN A 275 0.88 -9.06 13.28
C ASN A 275 1.84 -7.87 13.16
N ASN A 276 2.08 -7.15 14.26
CA ASN A 276 3.04 -6.04 14.35
C ASN A 276 4.52 -6.47 14.28
N ALA A 277 4.82 -7.77 14.41
CA ALA A 277 6.18 -8.29 14.32
C ALA A 277 6.64 -8.44 12.86
N GLY A 278 5.80 -8.01 11.90
CA GLY A 278 6.12 -7.99 10.48
C GLY A 278 5.77 -9.28 9.75
N GLY A 279 5.06 -10.23 10.38
CA GLY A 279 4.63 -11.45 9.72
C GLY A 279 3.74 -11.14 8.52
N LEU A 280 4.23 -11.33 7.31
CA LEU A 280 3.48 -11.04 6.07
C LEU A 280 2.39 -12.08 5.83
N ARG A 281 1.27 -11.62 5.28
CA ARG A 281 0.25 -12.47 4.68
C ARG A 281 0.78 -13.12 3.40
N ALA A 282 0.25 -14.28 3.08
CA ALA A 282 0.69 -15.13 1.97
C ALA A 282 -0.52 -15.69 1.20
N PRO A 283 -1.25 -14.85 0.44
CA PRO A 283 -2.47 -15.25 -0.27
C PRO A 283 -2.26 -16.28 -1.39
N GLY A 284 -1.05 -16.81 -1.59
CA GLY A 284 -0.75 -17.67 -2.73
C GLY A 284 -0.89 -16.94 -4.06
N ALA A 285 -1.04 -17.69 -5.15
CA ALA A 285 -1.17 -17.13 -6.49
C ALA A 285 -2.44 -16.27 -6.62
N ILE A 286 -2.33 -15.15 -7.32
CA ILE A 286 -3.46 -14.25 -7.55
C ILE A 286 -4.01 -14.52 -8.95
N THR A 287 -5.34 -14.55 -9.05
CA THR A 287 -6.04 -14.69 -10.31
C THR A 287 -6.57 -13.32 -10.73
N THR A 288 -6.22 -12.86 -11.93
CA THR A 288 -6.73 -11.61 -12.50
C THR A 288 -7.65 -11.89 -13.67
N HIS A 289 -8.71 -11.08 -13.77
CA HIS A 289 -9.67 -11.16 -14.87
C HIS A 289 -9.17 -10.30 -16.03
N TYR A 290 -8.39 -10.90 -16.91
CA TYR A 290 -7.98 -10.27 -18.16
C TYR A 290 -8.81 -10.73 -19.35
N HIS A 291 -10.00 -11.27 -19.12
CA HIS A 291 -10.94 -11.64 -20.18
C HIS A 291 -12.36 -11.29 -19.75
N ALA A 292 -13.28 -11.29 -20.72
CA ALA A 292 -14.68 -10.96 -20.44
C ALA A 292 -15.28 -11.91 -19.39
N ALA A 293 -16.13 -11.35 -18.51
CA ALA A 293 -16.77 -12.14 -17.46
C ALA A 293 -17.55 -13.33 -18.04
N GLY A 294 -17.15 -14.55 -17.67
CA GLY A 294 -17.75 -15.80 -18.14
C GLY A 294 -16.93 -16.56 -19.19
N THR A 295 -15.76 -16.05 -19.59
CA THR A 295 -14.71 -16.87 -20.21
C THR A 295 -13.91 -17.56 -19.10
N ASP A 296 -13.52 -18.82 -19.30
CA ASP A 296 -12.69 -19.58 -18.34
C ASP A 296 -11.21 -19.15 -18.41
N ASP A 297 -10.92 -18.00 -19.00
CA ASP A 297 -9.56 -17.53 -19.27
C ASP A 297 -9.17 -16.50 -18.21
N TYR A 298 -8.29 -16.94 -17.32
CA TYR A 298 -7.79 -16.15 -16.21
C TYR A 298 -6.29 -16.01 -16.37
N ALA A 299 -5.78 -14.80 -16.22
CA ALA A 299 -4.35 -14.63 -16.04
C ALA A 299 -4.04 -14.96 -14.59
N GLN A 300 -3.46 -16.13 -14.38
CA GLN A 300 -2.86 -16.46 -13.10
C GLN A 300 -1.49 -15.80 -13.04
N ILE A 301 -1.33 -14.87 -12.10
CA ILE A 301 0.00 -14.42 -11.72
C ILE A 301 0.47 -15.40 -10.67
N ASP A 302 1.40 -16.26 -11.08
CA ASP A 302 1.99 -17.28 -10.23
C ASP A 302 2.56 -16.68 -8.95
N ALA A 303 2.69 -17.51 -7.91
CA ALA A 303 2.96 -17.04 -6.57
C ALA A 303 4.32 -16.31 -6.44
N VAL A 304 4.32 -14.98 -6.60
CA VAL A 304 5.50 -14.11 -6.41
C VAL A 304 5.65 -13.67 -4.95
N ASN A 305 5.33 -14.59 -4.02
CA ASN A 305 5.38 -14.42 -2.56
C ASN A 305 4.67 -13.12 -2.09
N GLY A 306 5.35 -12.29 -1.29
CA GLY A 306 4.77 -11.06 -0.72
C GLY A 306 4.21 -10.08 -1.76
N SER A 307 4.68 -10.12 -3.01
CA SER A 307 4.18 -9.26 -4.09
C SER A 307 2.75 -9.61 -4.49
N ASN A 308 2.26 -10.82 -4.17
CA ASN A 308 0.87 -11.19 -4.37
C ASN A 308 -0.10 -10.31 -3.57
N LEU A 309 0.33 -9.81 -2.41
CA LEU A 309 -0.45 -8.83 -1.63
C LEU A 309 -0.70 -7.57 -2.46
N CYS A 310 0.33 -7.07 -3.13
CA CYS A 310 0.24 -5.90 -3.99
C CYS A 310 -0.60 -6.19 -5.23
N LEU A 311 -0.38 -7.35 -5.86
CA LEU A 311 -0.97 -7.70 -7.15
C LEU A 311 -2.47 -7.97 -7.09
N ALA A 312 -3.01 -8.43 -5.96
CA ALA A 312 -4.45 -8.56 -5.78
C ALA A 312 -5.24 -7.27 -6.07
N CYS A 313 -4.58 -6.12 -5.88
CA CYS A 313 -5.16 -4.81 -6.15
C CYS A 313 -4.52 -4.08 -7.33
N HIS A 314 -3.20 -4.18 -7.49
CA HIS A 314 -2.45 -3.43 -8.48
C HIS A 314 -2.16 -4.19 -9.78
N ALA A 315 -2.70 -5.39 -9.97
CA ALA A 315 -2.60 -6.05 -11.28
C ALA A 315 -3.59 -5.48 -12.31
N GLY A 316 -4.55 -4.65 -11.88
CA GLY A 316 -5.65 -4.17 -12.71
C GLY A 316 -6.83 -5.14 -12.73
N LYS A 317 -8.02 -4.63 -13.09
CA LYS A 317 -9.29 -5.39 -13.07
C LYS A 317 -9.86 -5.69 -14.47
N ARG A 318 -9.24 -5.13 -15.53
CA ARG A 318 -9.66 -5.21 -16.93
C ARG A 318 -8.43 -5.17 -17.82
N SER A 319 -8.51 -5.81 -18.98
CA SER A 319 -7.44 -5.86 -19.98
C SER A 319 -7.91 -5.36 -21.34
N GLY A 320 -6.97 -5.21 -22.28
CA GLY A 320 -7.33 -5.00 -23.68
C GLY A 320 -8.03 -6.21 -24.30
N GLU A 321 -7.84 -7.41 -23.77
CA GLU A 321 -8.49 -8.61 -24.28
C GLU A 321 -10.01 -8.61 -24.01
N ASP A 322 -10.48 -7.91 -22.97
CA ASP A 322 -11.92 -7.64 -22.80
C ASP A 322 -12.54 -7.06 -24.09
N ILE A 323 -11.81 -6.17 -24.78
CA ILE A 323 -12.28 -5.52 -26.00
C ILE A 323 -12.40 -6.54 -27.15
N LYS A 324 -11.43 -7.45 -27.27
CA LYS A 324 -11.44 -8.53 -28.27
C LYS A 324 -12.53 -9.57 -28.00
N ASP A 325 -12.85 -9.79 -26.73
CA ASP A 325 -13.99 -10.61 -26.31
C ASP A 325 -15.36 -9.93 -26.56
N GLY A 326 -15.36 -8.74 -27.17
CA GLY A 326 -16.58 -8.01 -27.52
C GLY A 326 -17.15 -7.17 -26.37
N VAL A 327 -16.41 -6.98 -25.28
CA VAL A 327 -16.79 -6.00 -24.25
C VAL A 327 -16.67 -4.62 -24.86
N ASN A 328 -17.80 -3.93 -24.98
CA ASN A 328 -17.84 -2.59 -25.53
C ASN A 328 -17.08 -1.62 -24.61
N ALA A 329 -15.85 -1.26 -25.00
CA ALA A 329 -14.98 -0.41 -24.19
C ALA A 329 -15.65 0.91 -23.77
N ILE A 330 -16.50 1.46 -24.63
CA ILE A 330 -17.13 2.77 -24.47
C ILE A 330 -18.27 2.74 -23.43
N THR A 331 -19.02 1.64 -23.38
CA THR A 331 -20.23 1.53 -22.53
C THR A 331 -20.03 0.65 -21.30
N ALA A 332 -19.14 -0.34 -21.35
CA ALA A 332 -18.97 -1.37 -20.33
C ALA A 332 -17.84 -1.08 -19.32
N ARG A 333 -17.19 0.09 -19.39
CA ARG A 333 -16.02 0.43 -18.56
C ARG A 333 -14.81 -0.49 -18.80
N ALA A 334 -14.55 -0.91 -20.05
CA ALA A 334 -13.29 -1.59 -20.36
C ALA A 334 -12.17 -0.54 -20.46
N THR A 335 -11.74 -0.07 -19.29
CA THR A 335 -10.60 0.81 -19.09
C THR A 335 -9.66 0.10 -18.12
N SER A 336 -8.36 0.34 -18.26
CA SER A 336 -7.40 0.02 -17.21
C SER A 336 -7.93 0.56 -15.88
N HIS A 337 -7.86 -0.27 -14.85
CA HIS A 337 -8.05 0.21 -13.48
C HIS A 337 -6.81 1.02 -13.09
N TYR A 338 -6.99 2.08 -12.29
CA TYR A 338 -5.90 2.99 -11.91
C TYR A 338 -4.75 2.24 -11.20
N LEU A 339 -3.50 2.60 -11.49
CA LEU A 339 -2.27 1.94 -11.02
C LEU A 339 -2.21 0.41 -11.27
N PRO A 340 -2.36 -0.05 -12.54
CA PRO A 340 -2.32 -1.47 -12.90
C PRO A 340 -0.88 -1.99 -13.07
N ALA A 341 0.02 -1.64 -12.14
CA ALA A 341 1.45 -1.92 -12.19
C ALA A 341 1.78 -3.39 -12.45
N GLY A 342 1.04 -4.32 -11.84
CA GLY A 342 1.23 -5.76 -12.04
C GLY A 342 0.97 -6.18 -13.48
N GLY A 343 -0.18 -5.79 -14.04
CA GLY A 343 -0.53 -6.12 -15.42
C GLY A 343 0.48 -5.59 -16.44
N VAL A 344 1.06 -4.41 -16.18
CA VAL A 344 2.14 -3.83 -17.00
C VAL A 344 3.46 -4.57 -16.78
N MET A 345 3.86 -4.79 -15.52
CA MET A 345 5.10 -5.50 -15.16
C MET A 345 5.16 -6.86 -15.87
N PHE A 346 4.11 -7.68 -15.75
CA PHE A 346 4.05 -9.02 -16.35
C PHE A 346 3.67 -9.01 -17.85
N GLY A 347 3.31 -7.85 -18.42
CA GLY A 347 3.02 -7.70 -19.85
C GLY A 347 1.72 -8.37 -20.29
N GLN A 348 0.68 -8.32 -19.45
CA GLN A 348 -0.54 -9.11 -19.63
C GLN A 348 -1.82 -8.29 -19.80
N ILE A 349 -1.81 -6.99 -19.47
CA ILE A 349 -3.05 -6.19 -19.38
C ILE A 349 -3.36 -5.39 -20.66
N GLY A 350 -2.39 -5.12 -21.52
CA GLY A 350 -2.57 -4.28 -22.71
C GLY A 350 -3.43 -4.90 -23.80
N TYR A 351 -3.84 -4.06 -24.75
CA TYR A 351 -4.44 -4.48 -26.01
C TYR A 351 -3.35 -4.83 -27.03
N HIS A 352 -3.33 -6.09 -27.43
CA HIS A 352 -2.40 -6.62 -28.41
C HIS A 352 -3.02 -6.60 -29.82
N PHE A 353 -2.38 -5.98 -30.80
CA PHE A 353 -2.76 -5.89 -32.22
C PHE A 353 -2.27 -7.09 -33.07
N ASP A 354 -1.94 -8.21 -32.44
CA ASP A 354 -1.36 -9.40 -33.08
C ASP A 354 -2.31 -10.08 -34.09
N HIS A 355 -3.61 -9.82 -34.01
CA HIS A 355 -4.59 -10.24 -35.02
C HIS A 355 -4.49 -9.43 -36.32
N LEU A 356 -3.97 -8.20 -36.29
CA LEU A 356 -3.74 -7.38 -37.48
C LEU A 356 -2.44 -7.76 -38.19
N ASP A 357 -1.42 -8.16 -37.44
CA ASP A 357 -0.16 -8.68 -37.96
C ASP A 357 0.38 -9.78 -37.04
N SER A 358 0.25 -11.03 -37.50
CA SER A 358 0.74 -12.21 -36.78
C SER A 358 2.26 -12.26 -36.57
N THR A 359 3.02 -11.36 -37.19
CA THR A 359 4.46 -11.21 -36.96
C THR A 359 4.77 -10.32 -35.76
N LEU A 360 3.78 -9.58 -35.25
CA LEU A 360 3.91 -8.84 -34.00
C LEU A 360 4.02 -9.84 -32.86
N VAL A 361 5.21 -9.93 -32.30
CA VAL A 361 5.42 -10.60 -31.03
C VAL A 361 5.37 -9.52 -29.98
N TYR A 362 4.25 -9.41 -29.27
CA TYR A 362 4.26 -8.69 -28.00
C TYR A 362 5.29 -9.37 -27.17
N THR A 363 6.36 -8.63 -26.89
CA THR A 363 7.55 -9.18 -26.27
C THR A 363 7.08 -10.02 -25.10
N GLU A 364 7.25 -11.34 -25.19
CA GLU A 364 7.11 -12.23 -24.04
C GLU A 364 8.28 -11.87 -23.13
N THR A 365 8.14 -10.71 -22.48
CA THR A 365 9.17 -10.19 -21.61
C THR A 365 9.38 -11.25 -20.57
N ARG A 366 10.64 -11.52 -20.24
CA ARG A 366 10.95 -12.47 -19.17
C ARG A 366 10.33 -12.05 -17.83
N HIS A 367 9.77 -10.83 -17.74
CA HIS A 367 8.95 -10.41 -16.62
C HIS A 367 7.76 -11.33 -16.35
N LYS A 368 7.14 -11.94 -17.37
CA LYS A 368 6.07 -12.95 -17.17
C LYS A 368 6.52 -14.19 -16.40
N ARG A 369 7.84 -14.39 -16.24
CA ARG A 369 8.48 -15.51 -15.54
C ARG A 369 9.04 -15.11 -14.17
N LEU A 370 8.88 -13.86 -13.75
CA LEU A 370 9.32 -13.45 -12.41
C LEU A 370 8.57 -14.28 -11.36
N GLY A 371 9.31 -14.85 -10.40
CA GLY A 371 8.77 -15.77 -9.40
C GLY A 371 8.43 -17.18 -9.90
N ASP A 372 8.60 -17.50 -11.19
CA ASP A 372 8.42 -18.85 -11.71
C ASP A 372 9.65 -19.71 -11.34
N ALA A 373 9.52 -20.46 -10.24
CA ALA A 373 10.55 -21.37 -9.76
C ALA A 373 10.85 -22.54 -10.73
N SER A 374 9.95 -22.80 -11.69
CA SER A 374 10.12 -23.85 -12.71
C SER A 374 10.88 -23.36 -13.95
N TYR A 375 10.99 -22.05 -14.13
CA TYR A 375 11.69 -21.46 -15.27
C TYR A 375 13.21 -21.59 -15.12
N ASP A 376 13.87 -22.17 -16.12
CA ASP A 376 15.33 -22.29 -16.17
C ASP A 376 15.97 -20.95 -16.58
N TRP A 377 16.35 -20.15 -15.59
CA TRP A 377 17.06 -18.89 -15.77
C TRP A 377 18.53 -19.06 -16.18
N ALA A 378 19.08 -20.29 -16.17
CA ALA A 378 20.46 -20.52 -16.55
C ALA A 378 20.70 -20.33 -18.07
N ASP A 379 19.66 -20.45 -18.89
CA ASP A 379 19.70 -20.21 -20.34
C ASP A 379 19.26 -18.78 -20.71
N TYR A 380 19.38 -17.81 -19.80
CA TYR A 380 19.11 -16.41 -20.11
C TYR A 380 20.17 -15.91 -21.12
N PRO A 381 19.78 -15.64 -22.39
CA PRO A 381 20.72 -15.52 -23.50
C PRO A 381 21.57 -14.25 -23.45
N TYR A 382 21.18 -13.30 -22.61
CA TYR A 382 21.84 -12.01 -22.47
C TYR A 382 22.80 -11.96 -21.29
N LYS A 383 22.67 -12.86 -20.30
CA LYS A 383 23.54 -12.86 -19.13
C LYS A 383 23.52 -14.21 -18.42
N THR A 384 24.70 -14.75 -18.12
CA THR A 384 24.82 -15.88 -17.19
C THR A 384 24.54 -15.37 -15.77
N LEU A 385 23.41 -15.78 -15.21
CA LEU A 385 23.06 -15.50 -13.82
C LEU A 385 23.71 -16.57 -12.91
N ASN A 386 24.23 -16.16 -11.76
CA ASN A 386 24.69 -17.12 -10.76
C ASN A 386 23.50 -17.69 -9.94
N ALA A 387 23.75 -18.73 -9.14
CA ALA A 387 22.69 -19.39 -8.38
C ALA A 387 21.94 -18.45 -7.41
N ASP A 388 22.63 -17.50 -6.78
CA ASP A 388 22.03 -16.54 -5.85
C ASP A 388 21.12 -15.55 -6.59
N GLN A 389 21.53 -15.12 -7.79
CA GLN A 389 20.73 -14.25 -8.66
C GLN A 389 19.48 -14.95 -9.18
N ILE A 390 19.62 -16.22 -9.60
CA ILE A 390 18.50 -17.05 -10.03
C ILE A 390 17.52 -17.24 -8.88
N ALA A 391 18.02 -17.57 -7.68
CA ALA A 391 17.18 -17.71 -6.48
C ALA A 391 16.40 -16.43 -6.22
N ALA A 392 17.03 -15.25 -6.27
CA ALA A 392 16.35 -13.96 -6.08
C ALA A 392 15.21 -13.75 -7.08
N ILE A 393 15.44 -14.04 -8.37
CA ILE A 393 14.45 -13.89 -9.45
C ILE A 393 13.31 -14.90 -9.34
N GLN A 394 13.62 -16.13 -8.95
CA GLN A 394 12.65 -17.22 -8.74
C GLN A 394 11.86 -17.07 -7.43
N GLY A 395 12.03 -15.96 -6.70
CA GLY A 395 11.26 -15.68 -5.50
C GLY A 395 11.93 -16.15 -4.21
N SER A 396 13.25 -16.19 -4.11
CA SER A 396 13.89 -16.15 -2.79
C SER A 396 13.70 -14.74 -2.21
N GLY A 397 12.58 -14.52 -1.51
CA GLY A 397 12.20 -13.23 -0.95
C GLY A 397 10.73 -12.87 -1.25
N ASN A 398 10.38 -11.60 -1.07
CA ASN A 398 8.99 -11.13 -1.15
C ASN A 398 8.52 -10.74 -2.57
N GLY A 399 9.29 -11.06 -3.61
CA GLY A 399 8.95 -10.78 -5.01
C GLY A 399 9.26 -9.35 -5.50
N PRO A 400 8.95 -9.03 -6.77
CA PRO A 400 9.40 -7.81 -7.44
C PRO A 400 8.79 -6.51 -6.91
N CYS A 401 7.52 -6.52 -6.53
CA CYS A 401 6.84 -5.32 -6.02
C CYS A 401 7.44 -4.92 -4.67
N VAL A 402 7.59 -5.89 -3.76
CA VAL A 402 8.16 -5.66 -2.43
C VAL A 402 9.64 -5.28 -2.55
N ALA A 403 10.42 -5.97 -3.39
CA ALA A 403 11.83 -5.63 -3.56
C ALA A 403 12.05 -4.20 -4.07
N CYS A 404 11.14 -3.66 -4.89
CA CYS A 404 11.27 -2.31 -5.44
C CYS A 404 10.69 -1.22 -4.52
N HIS A 405 9.57 -1.48 -3.87
CA HIS A 405 8.84 -0.47 -3.09
C HIS A 405 9.09 -0.53 -1.59
N MET A 406 9.56 -1.67 -1.08
CA MET A 406 9.80 -1.89 0.35
C MET A 406 11.31 -2.07 0.56
N ALA A 407 12.02 -0.95 0.69
CA ALA A 407 13.45 -0.99 0.96
C ALA A 407 13.73 -1.62 2.33
N ASP A 408 14.85 -2.35 2.45
CA ASP A 408 15.30 -2.80 3.75
C ASP A 408 15.67 -1.61 4.64
N GLY A 409 15.39 -1.72 5.94
CA GLY A 409 15.80 -0.74 6.95
C GLY A 409 14.77 0.36 7.20
N SER A 410 15.25 1.61 7.34
CA SER A 410 14.47 2.71 7.92
C SER A 410 13.37 3.25 7.03
N ASP A 411 13.28 2.89 5.75
CA ASP A 411 12.38 3.52 4.77
C ASP A 411 11.39 2.51 4.15
N SER A 412 11.23 1.36 4.81
CA SER A 412 10.52 0.20 4.28
C SER A 412 9.03 0.44 3.96
N HIS A 413 8.38 1.43 4.56
CA HIS A 413 6.93 1.67 4.40
C HIS A 413 6.60 3.00 3.72
N LEU A 414 7.56 3.59 2.98
CA LEU A 414 7.30 4.76 2.12
C LEU A 414 6.69 4.37 0.76
N TYR A 415 6.77 3.08 0.39
CA TYR A 415 6.35 2.53 -0.92
C TYR A 415 6.96 3.26 -2.13
N SER A 416 8.07 3.98 -1.93
CA SER A 416 8.78 4.66 -3.02
C SER A 416 9.69 3.67 -3.74
N ALA A 417 9.66 3.68 -5.07
CA ALA A 417 10.62 2.93 -5.89
C ALA A 417 12.05 3.47 -5.77
N PHE A 418 12.22 4.69 -5.25
CA PHE A 418 13.51 5.31 -5.00
C PHE A 418 13.56 5.80 -3.56
N THR A 419 14.37 5.18 -2.71
CA THR A 419 14.74 5.79 -1.42
C THR A 419 15.86 6.80 -1.64
N ASP A 420 16.11 7.65 -0.65
CA ASP A 420 17.21 8.62 -0.72
C ASP A 420 18.60 7.96 -0.63
N ASN A 421 18.65 6.65 -0.35
CA ASN A 421 19.86 5.91 -0.06
C ASN A 421 20.41 5.06 -1.22
N THR A 422 19.75 5.00 -2.38
CA THR A 422 20.25 4.25 -3.54
C THR A 422 20.50 5.16 -4.74
N GLU A 423 21.76 5.55 -4.96
CA GLU A 423 22.19 6.14 -6.25
C GLU A 423 21.92 5.18 -7.43
N LEU A 424 21.84 3.87 -7.13
CA LEU A 424 21.40 2.83 -8.05
C LEU A 424 19.87 2.81 -8.12
N GLY A 425 19.31 3.10 -9.30
CA GLY A 425 17.88 3.32 -9.50
C GLY A 425 16.98 2.09 -9.45
N LEU A 426 17.49 0.86 -9.22
CA LEU A 426 16.65 -0.32 -9.01
C LEU A 426 17.26 -1.28 -7.97
N PRO A 427 16.43 -2.04 -7.25
CA PRO A 427 16.88 -3.05 -6.30
C PRO A 427 17.66 -4.20 -6.97
N ASP A 428 18.41 -4.95 -6.17
CA ASP A 428 19.27 -6.06 -6.61
C ASP A 428 18.54 -7.07 -7.49
N LEU A 429 17.28 -7.37 -7.18
CA LEU A 429 16.42 -8.26 -7.95
C LEU A 429 16.34 -7.85 -9.43
N CYS A 430 15.99 -6.60 -9.70
CA CYS A 430 15.92 -6.08 -11.06
C CYS A 430 17.33 -5.84 -11.62
N TYR A 431 18.30 -5.50 -10.76
CA TYR A 431 19.68 -5.29 -11.17
C TYR A 431 20.26 -6.55 -11.84
N ASN A 432 19.90 -7.73 -11.35
CA ASN A 432 20.42 -8.99 -11.85
C ASN A 432 20.17 -9.22 -13.34
N CYS A 433 18.98 -8.86 -13.85
CA CYS A 433 18.66 -8.99 -15.28
C CYS A 433 19.06 -7.76 -16.08
N HIS A 434 18.90 -6.56 -15.51
CA HIS A 434 19.05 -5.33 -16.28
C HIS A 434 20.45 -4.69 -16.21
N ALA A 435 21.40 -5.23 -15.40
CA ALA A 435 22.75 -4.68 -15.18
C ALA A 435 23.40 -4.22 -16.48
N ASN A 436 24.21 -3.15 -16.43
CA ASN A 436 24.95 -2.58 -17.56
C ASN A 436 25.78 -3.64 -18.30
N ASP A 437 25.14 -4.32 -19.24
CA ASP A 437 25.79 -5.05 -20.31
C ASP A 437 25.54 -4.25 -21.59
N PRO A 438 26.49 -3.40 -22.01
CA PRO A 438 26.42 -2.68 -23.27
C PRO A 438 26.23 -3.62 -24.47
N ALA A 439 26.61 -4.89 -24.38
CA ALA A 439 26.45 -5.87 -25.46
C ALA A 439 25.01 -6.39 -25.58
N ALA A 440 24.20 -6.28 -24.52
CA ALA A 440 22.82 -6.75 -24.51
C ALA A 440 21.78 -5.63 -24.72
N GLY A 441 22.21 -4.37 -24.90
CA GLY A 441 21.29 -3.23 -25.07
C GLY A 441 20.48 -2.87 -23.81
N HIS A 442 20.75 -3.54 -22.68
CA HIS A 442 20.14 -3.27 -21.39
C HIS A 442 20.92 -2.15 -20.68
N TYR A 443 20.59 -0.90 -21.03
CA TYR A 443 21.06 0.26 -20.28
C TYR A 443 20.27 0.38 -18.98
N TYR A 444 20.93 0.11 -17.86
CA TYR A 444 20.44 0.59 -16.58
C TYR A 444 20.58 2.09 -16.56
N LYS A 445 19.47 2.73 -16.26
CA LYS A 445 19.41 4.16 -16.08
C LYS A 445 19.41 4.37 -14.56
N SER A 446 20.39 5.12 -14.04
CA SER A 446 20.41 5.51 -12.63
C SER A 446 19.08 6.21 -12.28
N LYS A 447 18.79 6.44 -11.00
CA LYS A 447 17.64 7.26 -10.60
C LYS A 447 17.56 8.55 -11.42
N GLU A 448 18.71 9.22 -11.60
CA GLU A 448 18.86 10.41 -12.44
C GLU A 448 18.42 10.17 -13.88
N VAL A 449 18.86 9.09 -14.53
CA VAL A 449 18.56 8.82 -15.93
C VAL A 449 17.11 8.32 -16.11
N LEU A 450 16.54 7.59 -15.14
CA LEU A 450 15.12 7.22 -15.15
C LEU A 450 14.23 8.47 -15.04
N GLU A 451 14.51 9.35 -14.08
CA GLU A 451 13.72 10.55 -13.82
C GLU A 451 13.94 11.67 -14.85
N ASN A 452 15.17 11.87 -15.34
CA ASN A 452 15.52 13.00 -16.21
C ASN A 452 15.55 12.67 -17.70
N GLU A 453 15.59 11.40 -18.11
CA GLU A 453 15.60 11.03 -19.53
C GLU A 453 14.43 10.13 -19.92
N ILE A 454 14.17 9.06 -19.17
CA ILE A 454 13.14 8.08 -19.58
C ILE A 454 11.74 8.56 -19.29
N LYS A 455 11.50 9.06 -18.08
CA LYS A 455 10.19 9.58 -17.67
C LYS A 455 9.74 10.74 -18.57
N PRO A 456 10.59 11.71 -18.96
CA PRO A 456 10.21 12.72 -19.94
C PRO A 456 9.83 12.12 -21.30
N GLY A 457 10.58 11.14 -21.81
CA GLY A 457 10.24 10.41 -23.04
C GLY A 457 8.88 9.74 -23.02
N TYR A 458 8.60 9.05 -21.92
CA TYR A 458 7.32 8.40 -21.66
C TYR A 458 6.16 9.40 -21.60
N LEU A 459 6.30 10.48 -20.81
CA LEU A 459 5.28 11.51 -20.67
C LEU A 459 5.07 12.30 -21.98
N ALA A 460 6.13 12.56 -22.74
CA ALA A 460 6.04 13.20 -24.06
C ALA A 460 5.27 12.32 -25.05
N THR A 461 5.47 11.00 -25.00
CA THR A 461 4.73 10.04 -25.83
C THR A 461 3.23 10.03 -25.51
N LEU A 462 2.88 10.03 -24.21
CA LEU A 462 1.48 10.15 -23.79
C LEU A 462 0.87 11.48 -24.24
N ALA A 463 1.57 12.59 -24.03
CA ALA A 463 1.12 13.92 -24.47
C ALA A 463 0.95 13.99 -26.00
N TYR A 464 1.82 13.32 -26.75
CA TYR A 464 1.72 13.23 -28.21
C TYR A 464 0.47 12.47 -28.66
N ILE A 465 0.17 11.30 -28.07
CA ILE A 465 -1.08 10.58 -28.36
C ILE A 465 -2.29 11.44 -27.99
N GLU A 466 -2.26 12.13 -26.85
CA GLU A 466 -3.33 13.07 -26.46
C GLU A 466 -3.54 14.19 -27.49
N ALA A 467 -2.46 14.72 -28.06
CA ALA A 467 -2.52 15.70 -29.14
C ALA A 467 -3.06 15.10 -30.45
N MET A 468 -2.64 13.89 -30.84
CA MET A 468 -3.19 13.18 -32.00
C MET A 468 -4.69 12.95 -31.87
N MET A 469 -5.17 12.64 -30.66
CA MET A 469 -6.59 12.44 -30.41
C MET A 469 -7.37 13.76 -30.47
N ALA A 470 -6.79 14.86 -29.99
CA ALA A 470 -7.43 16.18 -30.02
C ALA A 470 -7.45 16.82 -31.42
N ASP A 471 -6.49 16.47 -32.28
CA ASP A 471 -6.38 16.97 -33.65
C ASP A 471 -6.87 15.93 -34.66
N GLY A 472 -8.12 16.10 -35.11
CA GLY A 472 -8.73 15.25 -36.13
C GLY A 472 -8.03 15.21 -37.49
N THR A 473 -6.99 16.04 -37.71
CA THR A 473 -6.14 15.98 -38.90
C THR A 473 -4.92 15.06 -38.74
N GLN A 474 -4.60 14.67 -37.50
CA GLN A 474 -3.48 13.79 -37.16
C GLN A 474 -3.90 12.35 -36.88
N ASN A 475 -5.18 12.03 -37.01
CA ASN A 475 -5.69 10.66 -36.85
C ASN A 475 -6.54 10.23 -38.06
N TYR A 476 -6.52 8.93 -38.36
CA TYR A 476 -7.28 8.38 -39.49
C TYR A 476 -8.80 8.50 -39.32
N THR A 477 -9.25 8.75 -38.07
CA THR A 477 -10.67 8.90 -37.74
C THR A 477 -11.27 10.20 -38.27
N GLY A 478 -10.46 11.16 -38.75
CA GLY A 478 -10.96 12.37 -39.42
C GLY A 478 -11.75 13.32 -38.51
N GLY A 479 -11.42 13.36 -37.22
CA GLY A 479 -12.07 14.22 -36.22
C GLY A 479 -13.27 13.60 -35.50
N VAL A 480 -13.41 12.27 -35.52
CA VAL A 480 -14.42 11.51 -34.77
C VAL A 480 -14.16 11.54 -33.24
N LEU A 481 -12.93 11.90 -32.83
CA LEU A 481 -12.57 12.14 -31.43
C LEU A 481 -12.86 13.60 -31.02
N THR A 482 -14.13 14.02 -30.98
CA THR A 482 -14.49 15.37 -30.47
C THR A 482 -14.79 15.38 -28.98
N GLN A 483 -14.25 16.33 -28.21
CA GLN A 483 -14.64 16.52 -26.81
C GLN A 483 -16.11 16.99 -26.68
N ALA A 484 -17.09 16.08 -26.50
CA ALA A 484 -18.51 16.45 -26.36
C ALA A 484 -19.30 15.60 -25.33
N ALA A 485 -20.04 16.29 -24.45
CA ALA A 485 -20.45 16.05 -23.06
C ALA A 485 -21.30 14.81 -22.57
N ALA A 486 -21.25 13.59 -23.13
CA ALA A 486 -21.74 12.40 -22.37
C ALA A 486 -21.13 11.02 -22.74
N GLY A 487 -20.33 10.40 -21.84
CA GLY A 487 -19.75 9.03 -21.92
C GLY A 487 -18.67 8.78 -20.84
N GLN A 488 -18.32 7.53 -20.46
CA GLN A 488 -17.37 7.31 -19.33
C GLN A 488 -15.90 7.54 -19.66
N PHE A 489 -15.46 7.31 -20.90
CA PHE A 489 -14.13 7.79 -21.34
C PHE A 489 -13.99 9.32 -21.14
N GLN A 490 -15.10 10.07 -21.03
CA GLN A 490 -15.06 11.50 -20.73
C GLN A 490 -14.67 11.83 -19.30
N ARG A 491 -14.88 10.91 -18.33
CA ARG A 491 -14.44 11.15 -16.96
C ARG A 491 -12.91 11.28 -16.89
N ASP A 492 -12.23 10.68 -17.87
CA ASP A 492 -10.78 10.69 -18.01
C ASP A 492 -10.28 11.50 -19.23
N GLY A 493 -11.19 12.24 -19.90
CA GLY A 493 -10.88 13.19 -20.98
C GLY A 493 -10.93 12.65 -22.42
N LEU A 494 -11.19 11.36 -22.65
CA LEU A 494 -11.33 10.78 -23.99
C LEU A 494 -12.80 10.74 -24.45
N ASN A 495 -13.07 11.18 -25.67
CA ASN A 495 -14.40 11.11 -26.25
C ASN A 495 -14.38 10.24 -27.48
N LEU A 496 -15.07 9.10 -27.42
CA LEU A 496 -15.27 8.24 -28.57
C LEU A 496 -16.69 8.44 -29.10
N ASP A 497 -16.81 8.82 -30.37
CA ASP A 497 -18.09 8.83 -31.07
C ASP A 497 -18.74 7.44 -30.98
N PRO A 498 -20.05 7.34 -30.73
CA PRO A 498 -20.78 6.09 -30.90
C PRO A 498 -20.54 5.36 -32.23
N ALA A 499 -20.15 6.04 -33.31
CA ALA A 499 -19.73 5.42 -34.57
C ALA A 499 -18.36 4.71 -34.49
N ALA A 500 -17.48 5.12 -33.57
CA ALA A 500 -16.23 4.43 -33.23
C ALA A 500 -16.47 3.12 -32.45
N GLN A 501 -17.71 2.82 -32.02
CA GLN A 501 -18.07 1.57 -31.34
C GLN A 501 -17.90 0.31 -32.21
N ALA A 502 -17.68 0.46 -33.52
CA ALA A 502 -17.47 -0.65 -34.44
C ALA A 502 -15.99 -0.98 -34.68
N ASP A 503 -15.07 -0.17 -34.17
CA ASP A 503 -13.63 -0.31 -34.39
C ASP A 503 -12.95 -0.76 -33.09
N GLU A 504 -12.80 -2.08 -32.96
CA GLU A 504 -12.20 -2.72 -31.78
C GLU A 504 -10.73 -2.32 -31.59
N ASP A 505 -10.01 -2.11 -32.69
CA ASP A 505 -8.61 -1.72 -32.69
C ASP A 505 -8.42 -0.27 -32.27
N LEU A 506 -9.33 0.63 -32.69
CA LEU A 506 -9.35 2.00 -32.18
C LEU A 506 -9.60 2.01 -30.67
N ALA A 507 -10.57 1.23 -30.20
CA ALA A 507 -10.82 1.09 -28.76
C ALA A 507 -9.58 0.53 -28.02
N GLY A 508 -8.89 -0.44 -28.62
CA GLY A 508 -7.64 -1.00 -28.14
C GLY A 508 -6.49 0.01 -28.04
N ALA A 509 -6.31 0.84 -29.07
CA ALA A 509 -5.29 1.88 -29.09
C ALA A 509 -5.46 2.87 -27.93
N LEU A 510 -6.71 3.24 -27.67
CA LEU A 510 -7.11 4.18 -26.61
C LEU A 510 -7.06 3.55 -25.22
N PHE A 511 -7.37 2.25 -25.12
CA PHE A 511 -7.14 1.47 -23.92
C PHE A 511 -5.65 1.51 -23.54
N ASN A 512 -4.74 1.25 -24.47
CA ASN A 512 -3.30 1.30 -24.21
C ASN A 512 -2.83 2.69 -23.76
N TYR A 513 -3.30 3.77 -24.38
CA TYR A 513 -3.01 5.13 -23.90
C TYR A 513 -3.47 5.31 -22.45
N LYS A 514 -4.70 4.91 -22.14
CA LYS A 514 -5.26 5.06 -20.79
C LYS A 514 -4.53 4.19 -19.77
N LEU A 515 -4.15 2.97 -20.15
CA LEU A 515 -3.33 2.07 -19.35
C LEU A 515 -2.05 2.74 -18.87
N PHE A 516 -1.32 3.38 -19.77
CA PHE A 516 -0.06 4.05 -19.44
C PHE A 516 -0.26 5.44 -18.84
N LYS A 517 -1.42 6.07 -19.05
CA LYS A 517 -1.83 7.24 -18.25
C LYS A 517 -2.12 6.86 -16.81
N ASP A 518 -2.65 5.67 -16.55
CA ASP A 518 -2.99 5.16 -15.21
C ASP A 518 -1.81 4.49 -14.51
N ASP A 519 -0.90 3.88 -15.25
CA ASP A 519 0.40 3.43 -14.74
C ASP A 519 1.43 4.54 -14.91
N HIS A 520 1.51 5.44 -13.93
CA HIS A 520 2.46 6.54 -13.93
C HIS A 520 3.92 6.08 -14.02
N ALA A 521 4.22 4.80 -13.73
CA ALA A 521 5.55 4.22 -13.71
C ALA A 521 5.73 3.09 -14.75
N GLY A 522 4.91 3.04 -15.81
CA GLY A 522 5.04 2.03 -16.87
C GLY A 522 6.42 2.02 -17.54
N TYR A 523 7.11 3.17 -17.53
CA TYR A 523 8.50 3.32 -17.99
C TYR A 523 9.55 2.65 -17.09
N VAL A 524 9.18 2.25 -15.87
CA VAL A 524 9.98 1.44 -14.94
C VAL A 524 9.47 0.01 -14.90
N HIS A 525 8.15 -0.19 -14.72
CA HIS A 525 7.56 -1.51 -14.55
C HIS A 525 7.84 -2.43 -15.75
N ASN A 526 7.62 -1.96 -16.98
CA ASN A 526 7.98 -2.71 -18.16
C ASN A 526 8.13 -1.79 -19.37
N ARG A 527 9.26 -1.07 -19.43
CA ARG A 527 9.48 -0.03 -20.45
C ARG A 527 9.31 -0.51 -21.89
N TYR A 528 9.71 -1.76 -22.18
CA TYR A 528 9.64 -2.30 -23.53
C TYR A 528 8.21 -2.62 -23.91
N TYR A 529 7.46 -3.22 -23.00
CA TYR A 529 6.03 -3.45 -23.18
C TYR A 529 5.27 -2.13 -23.37
N ALA A 530 5.57 -1.12 -22.54
CA ALA A 530 4.98 0.21 -22.67
C ALA A 530 5.31 0.88 -24.01
N LYS A 531 6.59 0.90 -24.40
CA LYS A 531 7.01 1.43 -25.71
C LYS A 531 6.30 0.72 -26.86
N GLN A 532 6.27 -0.62 -26.84
CA GLN A 532 5.70 -1.42 -27.91
C GLN A 532 4.20 -1.15 -28.08
N LEU A 533 3.43 -1.15 -26.99
CA LEU A 533 2.00 -0.86 -27.04
C LEU A 533 1.71 0.57 -27.49
N LEU A 534 2.44 1.56 -26.96
CA LEU A 534 2.26 2.96 -27.35
C LEU A 534 2.69 3.20 -28.81
N PHE A 535 3.73 2.54 -29.29
CA PHE A 535 4.16 2.56 -30.69
C PHE A 535 3.03 2.06 -31.60
N TYR A 536 2.49 0.87 -31.33
CA TYR A 536 1.42 0.32 -32.17
C TYR A 536 0.11 1.10 -32.05
N SER A 537 -0.20 1.66 -30.89
CA SER A 537 -1.31 2.61 -30.76
C SER A 537 -1.13 3.82 -31.66
N ILE A 538 0.07 4.41 -31.72
CA ILE A 538 0.35 5.55 -32.61
C ILE A 538 0.25 5.14 -34.08
N ASP A 539 0.84 4.01 -34.45
CA ASP A 539 0.81 3.45 -35.81
C ASP A 539 -0.63 3.25 -36.29
N TYR A 540 -1.44 2.62 -35.45
CA TYR A 540 -2.86 2.44 -35.72
C TYR A 540 -3.60 3.77 -35.80
N LEU A 541 -3.35 4.71 -34.88
CA LEU A 541 -4.01 6.02 -34.88
C LEU A 541 -3.64 6.88 -36.09
N ASP A 542 -2.45 6.71 -36.67
CA ASP A 542 -1.98 7.46 -37.84
C ASP A 542 -2.84 7.17 -39.08
N ASN A 543 -3.05 5.89 -39.40
CA ASN A 543 -3.63 5.50 -40.70
C ASN A 543 -4.61 4.30 -40.65
N GLY A 544 -4.88 3.74 -39.46
CA GLY A 544 -5.78 2.60 -39.26
C GLY A 544 -5.19 1.24 -39.61
N VAL A 545 -3.87 1.14 -39.83
CA VAL A 545 -3.17 -0.12 -40.09
C VAL A 545 -1.91 -0.21 -39.24
N ILE A 546 -1.52 -1.44 -38.85
CA ILE A 546 -0.21 -1.67 -38.23
C ILE A 546 0.79 -1.99 -39.34
N ASP A 547 1.44 -0.95 -39.87
CA ASP A 547 2.48 -1.09 -40.89
C ASP A 547 3.84 -0.57 -40.44
N GLY A 548 3.93 -0.17 -39.16
CA GLY A 548 5.00 0.45 -38.39
C GLY A 548 5.59 1.69 -39.03
N SER A 549 4.78 2.46 -39.75
CA SER A 549 5.13 3.77 -40.25
C SER A 549 4.51 4.84 -39.36
N ILE A 550 5.26 5.30 -38.36
CA ILE A 550 4.81 6.37 -37.46
C ILE A 550 5.50 7.69 -37.80
N THR A 551 4.74 8.79 -37.72
CA THR A 551 5.29 10.15 -37.82
C THR A 551 5.16 10.88 -36.50
N VAL A 552 6.15 10.72 -35.60
CA VAL A 552 6.16 11.39 -34.30
C VAL A 552 6.87 12.75 -34.42
N ASN A 553 6.09 13.83 -34.38
CA ASN A 553 6.61 15.20 -34.56
C ASN A 553 7.19 15.81 -33.27
N ASP A 554 7.05 15.13 -32.13
CA ASP A 554 7.74 15.48 -30.89
C ASP A 554 9.08 14.74 -30.81
N ALA A 555 10.18 15.48 -30.71
CA ALA A 555 11.52 14.91 -30.75
C ALA A 555 11.83 14.02 -29.54
N ILE A 556 11.27 14.33 -28.37
CA ILE A 556 11.51 13.59 -27.12
C ILE A 556 10.73 12.27 -27.16
N ALA A 557 9.48 12.30 -27.63
CA ALA A 557 8.69 11.09 -27.86
C ALA A 557 9.31 10.20 -28.95
N ALA A 558 9.76 10.78 -30.06
CA ALA A 558 10.38 10.06 -31.16
C ALA A 558 11.67 9.35 -30.73
N GLU A 559 12.52 10.03 -29.94
CA GLU A 559 13.73 9.44 -29.36
C GLU A 559 13.38 8.28 -28.41
N TRP A 560 12.39 8.46 -27.53
CA TRP A 560 11.98 7.43 -26.59
C TRP A 560 11.38 6.20 -27.28
N LEU A 561 10.60 6.37 -28.34
CA LEU A 561 10.02 5.26 -29.09
C LEU A 561 11.03 4.51 -29.98
N ASP A 562 12.28 4.97 -30.05
CA ASP A 562 13.27 4.49 -31.03
C ASP A 562 12.69 4.61 -32.47
N ALA A 563 12.00 5.73 -32.76
CA ALA A 563 11.18 5.91 -33.96
C ALA A 563 11.96 6.37 -35.21
N ASP A 564 13.28 6.18 -35.27
CA ASP A 564 14.03 6.50 -36.49
C ASP A 564 13.92 5.39 -37.54
N ALA A 565 14.09 5.75 -38.82
CA ALA A 565 13.97 4.82 -39.95
C ALA A 565 15.00 3.66 -39.92
N ALA A 566 16.01 3.71 -39.05
CA ALA A 566 17.02 2.66 -38.88
C ALA A 566 16.70 1.70 -37.72
N THR A 567 15.89 2.13 -36.74
CA THR A 567 15.61 1.39 -35.49
C THR A 567 14.15 0.97 -35.33
N ALA A 568 13.22 1.46 -36.16
CA ALA A 568 11.82 0.99 -36.22
C ALA A 568 11.69 -0.54 -36.40
N GLY A 569 12.70 -1.22 -36.96
CA GLY A 569 12.75 -2.68 -37.10
C GLY A 569 13.16 -3.46 -35.83
N ILE A 570 13.52 -2.77 -34.74
CA ILE A 570 13.82 -3.36 -33.41
C ILE A 570 12.53 -3.45 -32.59
N GLN A 571 11.64 -2.46 -32.67
CA GLN A 571 10.35 -2.47 -31.95
C GLN A 571 9.32 -3.44 -32.57
N ARG A 572 9.52 -3.89 -33.81
CA ARG A 572 8.70 -4.92 -34.47
C ARG A 572 9.14 -6.36 -34.22
N ARG A 573 10.21 -6.60 -33.44
CA ARG A 573 10.85 -7.92 -33.30
C ARG A 573 10.92 -8.42 -31.87
#